data_AF-A0A850DQZ9-F1
#
_entry.id   AF-A0A850DQZ9-F1
#
_cell.length_a   1.000
_cell.length_b   1.000
_cell.length_c   1.000
_cell.angle_alpha   90.00
_cell.angle_beta   90.00
_cell.angle_gamma   90.00
#
_symmetry.space_group_name_H-M   'P 1'
#
loop_
_entity.id
_entity.type
_entity.pdbx_description
1 polymer ?
#
loop_
_entity_poly.entity_id
_entity_poly.type
_entity_poly.pdbx_seq_one_letter_code
_entity_poly.pdbx_strand_id
1 'polypeptide(L)'
;MTDTTDRRTKRRYAHELFPAGDEWEVRPLAVEVPRLYARAMGFEVDGTGWYDLLDIGSAEGSRKAGNRTLQLIDCRQIAFLADALAQGLTGDEAWTWAEEHARDESGELAWERAEHYGVRPELIKPYPCGPEPDHHDHFTDQENRCGIVTRVDGPESACSTCTEPIPAEEAAP
;
A
#
# COMPACT_ATOMS: atom_id res chain seq x y z
N MET A 1 -34.14 -8.73 9.31
CA MET A 1 -33.28 -9.88 8.99
C MET A 1 -32.04 -9.27 8.38
N THR A 2 -30.98 -9.11 9.16
CA THR A 2 -29.72 -8.54 8.69
C THR A 2 -29.11 -9.54 7.75
N ASP A 3 -29.06 -9.17 6.47
CA ASP A 3 -28.30 -9.85 5.44
C ASP A 3 -26.83 -9.82 5.89
N THR A 4 -26.38 -10.86 6.59
CA THR A 4 -24.98 -11.05 6.97
C THR A 4 -24.22 -11.55 5.75
N THR A 5 -24.23 -10.74 4.70
CA THR A 5 -23.36 -10.92 3.54
C THR A 5 -21.99 -10.50 3.99
N ASP A 6 -21.01 -11.41 3.95
CA ASP A 6 -19.63 -11.07 4.28
C ASP A 6 -19.18 -9.85 3.47
N ARG A 7 -18.45 -8.94 4.11
CA ARG A 7 -18.02 -7.67 3.52
C ARG A 7 -16.51 -7.59 3.54
N ARG A 8 -15.94 -6.95 2.53
CA ARG A 8 -14.53 -6.60 2.44
C ARG A 8 -14.37 -5.09 2.30
N THR A 9 -13.18 -4.56 2.58
CA THR A 9 -12.87 -3.17 2.28
C THR A 9 -12.83 -2.93 0.77
N LYS A 10 -13.26 -1.74 0.34
CA LYS A 10 -13.16 -1.30 -1.07
C LYS A 10 -11.71 -1.12 -1.50
N ARG A 11 -10.86 -0.66 -0.59
CA ARG A 11 -9.40 -0.74 -0.75
C ARG A 11 -8.95 -2.19 -0.65
N ARG A 12 -7.98 -2.56 -1.48
CA ARG A 12 -7.46 -3.93 -1.61
C ARG A 12 -5.96 -3.95 -1.34
N TYR A 13 -5.48 -5.04 -0.77
CA TYR A 13 -4.04 -5.21 -0.60
C TYR A 13 -3.34 -5.30 -1.95
N ALA A 14 -2.10 -4.82 -2.01
CA ALA A 14 -1.38 -4.74 -3.28
C ALA A 14 -1.26 -6.09 -3.99
N HIS A 15 -1.08 -7.21 -3.27
CA HIS A 15 -1.01 -8.54 -3.85
C HIS A 15 -2.33 -9.06 -4.44
N GLU A 16 -3.48 -8.49 -4.04
CA GLU A 16 -4.78 -8.85 -4.60
C GLU A 16 -5.02 -8.17 -5.96
N LEU A 17 -4.49 -6.96 -6.14
CA LEU A 17 -4.63 -6.19 -7.39
C LEU A 17 -3.47 -6.45 -8.36
N PHE A 18 -2.26 -6.64 -7.82
CA PHE A 18 -1.02 -6.86 -8.56
C PHE A 18 -0.31 -8.10 -8.01
N PRO A 19 -0.73 -9.30 -8.44
CA PRO A 19 -0.18 -10.55 -7.91
C PRO A 19 1.32 -10.70 -8.24
N ALA A 20 2.04 -11.30 -7.29
CA ALA A 20 3.41 -11.75 -7.54
C ALA A 20 3.42 -12.85 -8.61
N GLY A 21 4.53 -12.96 -9.34
CA GLY A 21 4.75 -14.10 -10.21
C GLY A 21 5.06 -15.36 -9.40
N ASP A 22 5.00 -16.49 -10.06
CA ASP A 22 5.40 -17.77 -9.47
C ASP A 22 6.90 -17.78 -9.16
N GLU A 23 7.33 -18.74 -8.35
CA GLU A 23 8.74 -18.92 -8.05
C GLU A 23 9.54 -19.10 -9.35
N TRP A 24 10.59 -18.30 -9.55
CA TRP A 24 11.44 -18.26 -10.74
C TRP A 24 10.78 -17.71 -12.02
N GLU A 25 9.56 -17.19 -11.95
CA GLU A 25 8.92 -16.55 -13.10
C GLU A 25 9.63 -15.24 -13.46
N VAL A 26 10.01 -15.11 -14.72
CA VAL A 26 10.56 -13.86 -15.26
C VAL A 26 9.45 -13.14 -16.02
N ARG A 27 9.08 -11.95 -15.53
CA ARG A 27 8.05 -11.12 -16.16
C ARG A 27 8.63 -9.81 -16.72
N PRO A 28 7.98 -9.23 -17.75
CA PRO A 28 8.41 -7.93 -18.28
C PRO A 28 8.35 -6.83 -17.21
N LEU A 29 9.25 -5.84 -17.31
CA LEU A 29 9.22 -4.67 -16.42
C LEU A 29 7.89 -3.90 -16.48
N ALA A 30 7.21 -3.90 -17.63
CA ALA A 30 5.88 -3.31 -17.77
C ALA A 30 4.82 -3.96 -16.85
N VAL A 31 5.07 -5.19 -16.36
CA VAL A 31 4.23 -5.89 -15.38
C VAL A 31 4.80 -5.72 -13.97
N GLU A 32 6.13 -5.82 -13.82
CA GLU A 32 6.78 -5.77 -12.50
C GLU A 32 6.79 -4.39 -11.86
N VAL A 33 7.03 -3.33 -12.65
CA VAL A 33 7.11 -1.97 -12.12
C VAL A 33 5.82 -1.51 -11.44
N PRO A 34 4.62 -1.59 -12.07
CA PRO A 34 3.37 -1.25 -11.38
C PRO A 34 3.15 -2.12 -10.14
N ARG A 35 3.49 -3.42 -10.19
CA ARG A 35 3.39 -4.29 -9.01
C ARG A 35 4.30 -3.83 -7.87
N LEU A 36 5.54 -3.45 -8.17
CA LEU A 36 6.50 -3.01 -7.17
C LEU A 36 6.06 -1.68 -6.54
N TYR A 37 5.52 -0.75 -7.33
CA TYR A 37 4.93 0.47 -6.79
C TYR A 37 3.69 0.19 -5.94
N ALA A 38 2.77 -0.66 -6.40
CA ALA A 38 1.62 -1.08 -5.60
C ALA A 38 2.07 -1.71 -4.27
N ARG A 39 3.12 -2.54 -4.30
CA ARG A 39 3.72 -3.12 -3.09
C ARG A 39 4.28 -2.02 -2.18
N ALA A 40 5.03 -1.06 -2.71
CA ALA A 40 5.56 0.06 -1.93
C ALA A 40 4.43 0.84 -1.22
N MET A 41 3.35 1.17 -1.94
CA MET A 41 2.14 1.78 -1.35
C MET A 41 1.50 0.90 -0.28
N GLY A 42 1.51 -0.43 -0.46
CA GLY A 42 1.03 -1.37 0.55
C GLY A 42 1.88 -1.38 1.82
N PHE A 43 3.14 -0.94 1.79
CA PHE A 43 4.01 -0.89 2.97
C PHE A 43 3.96 0.45 3.71
N GLU A 44 3.14 1.41 3.26
CA GLU A 44 2.91 2.66 3.99
C GLU A 44 2.49 2.41 5.44
N VAL A 45 2.90 3.30 6.33
CA VAL A 45 2.60 3.21 7.76
C VAL A 45 1.30 3.92 8.14
N ASP A 46 0.92 4.92 7.36
CA ASP A 46 -0.30 5.69 7.57
C ASP A 46 -1.56 4.84 7.38
N GLY A 47 -2.55 5.03 8.25
CA GLY A 47 -3.75 4.20 8.27
C GLY A 47 -3.54 2.80 8.84
N THR A 48 -2.45 2.58 9.58
CA THR A 48 -2.19 1.35 10.36
C THR A 48 -1.94 1.69 11.83
N GLY A 49 -1.93 0.68 12.71
CA GLY A 49 -1.55 0.83 14.13
C GLY A 49 -0.04 0.98 14.37
N TRP A 50 0.73 1.47 13.39
CA TRP A 50 2.19 1.59 13.50
C TRP A 50 2.59 2.54 14.62
N TYR A 51 1.85 3.64 14.80
CA TYR A 51 2.06 4.59 15.91
C TYR A 51 1.75 3.95 17.27
N ASP A 52 0.70 3.14 17.36
CA ASP A 52 0.34 2.43 18.60
C ASP A 52 1.47 1.46 19.03
N LEU A 53 2.16 0.84 18.08
CA LEU A 53 3.32 -0.02 18.37
C LEU A 53 4.48 0.75 19.03
N LEU A 54 4.65 2.03 18.69
CA LEU A 54 5.65 2.89 19.30
C LEU A 54 5.20 3.40 20.67
N ASP A 55 3.94 3.77 20.80
CA ASP A 55 3.37 4.36 22.03
C ASP A 55 3.31 3.37 23.19
N ILE A 56 3.12 2.07 22.90
CA ILE A 56 3.17 0.99 23.92
C ILE A 56 4.55 0.91 24.60
N GLY A 57 5.62 1.44 23.98
CA GLY A 57 6.95 1.49 24.56
C GLY A 57 7.59 0.11 24.81
N SER A 58 7.09 -0.95 24.15
CA SER A 58 7.64 -2.30 24.26
C SER A 58 8.75 -2.54 23.24
N ALA A 59 9.81 -3.25 23.65
CA ALA A 59 10.91 -3.61 22.75
C ALA A 59 10.44 -4.40 21.52
N GLU A 60 9.42 -5.24 21.68
CA GLU A 60 8.82 -5.98 20.57
C GLU A 60 8.05 -5.05 19.61
N GLY A 61 7.27 -4.10 20.14
CA GLY A 61 6.57 -3.09 19.35
C GLY A 61 7.52 -2.22 18.54
N SER A 62 8.56 -1.68 19.19
CA SER A 62 9.60 -0.89 18.52
C SER A 62 10.30 -1.69 17.41
N ARG A 63 10.59 -2.97 17.65
CA ARG A 63 11.20 -3.85 16.62
C ARG A 63 10.25 -4.07 15.44
N LYS A 64 8.96 -4.30 15.68
CA LYS A 64 7.95 -4.48 14.62
C LYS A 64 7.80 -3.20 13.79
N ALA A 65 7.70 -2.05 14.44
CA ALA A 65 7.62 -0.75 13.79
C ALA A 65 8.88 -0.46 12.95
N GLY A 66 10.07 -0.71 13.51
CA GLY A 66 11.34 -0.56 12.79
C GLY A 66 11.46 -1.49 11.58
N ASN A 67 11.10 -2.76 11.74
CA ASN A 67 11.08 -3.72 10.62
C ASN A 67 10.12 -3.26 9.51
N ARG A 68 8.96 -2.69 9.85
CA ARG A 68 8.02 -2.13 8.88
C ARG A 68 8.63 -0.95 8.12
N THR A 69 9.30 -0.03 8.81
CA THR A 69 9.97 1.11 8.18
C THR A 69 11.06 0.65 7.21
N LEU A 70 11.88 -0.34 7.60
CA LEU A 70 12.89 -0.92 6.71
C LEU A 70 12.24 -1.57 5.48
N GLN A 71 11.16 -2.32 5.64
CA GLN A 71 10.43 -2.92 4.52
C GLN A 71 9.88 -1.87 3.54
N LEU A 72 9.38 -0.73 4.04
CA LEU A 72 8.92 0.37 3.20
C LEU A 72 10.09 0.95 2.39
N ILE A 73 11.22 1.24 3.04
CA ILE A 73 12.43 1.77 2.40
C ILE A 73 12.91 0.80 1.30
N ASP A 74 13.06 -0.49 1.63
CA ASP A 74 13.51 -1.52 0.69
C ASP A 74 12.56 -1.63 -0.51
N CYS A 75 11.23 -1.62 -0.26
CA CYS A 75 10.25 -1.73 -1.34
C CYS A 75 10.30 -0.52 -2.28
N ARG A 76 10.47 0.70 -1.75
CA ARG A 76 10.60 1.92 -2.56
C ARG A 76 11.90 1.90 -3.37
N GLN A 77 13.03 1.55 -2.76
CA GLN A 77 14.32 1.43 -3.46
C GLN A 77 14.23 0.44 -4.63
N ILE A 78 13.63 -0.73 -4.41
CA ILE A 78 13.44 -1.73 -5.47
C ILE A 78 12.52 -1.20 -6.58
N ALA A 79 11.42 -0.52 -6.22
CA ALA A 79 10.50 0.06 -7.21
C ALA A 79 11.20 1.12 -8.07
N PHE A 80 11.95 2.04 -7.46
CA PHE A 80 12.71 3.06 -8.19
C PHE A 80 13.80 2.45 -9.08
N LEU A 81 14.50 1.41 -8.61
CA LEU A 81 15.48 0.74 -9.44
C LEU A 81 14.84 0.07 -10.66
N ALA A 82 13.72 -0.64 -10.47
CA ALA A 82 12.98 -1.26 -11.57
C ALA A 82 12.44 -0.21 -12.56
N ASP A 83 12.01 0.94 -12.06
CA ASP A 83 11.57 2.08 -12.85
C ASP A 83 12.72 2.69 -13.67
N ALA A 84 13.87 2.94 -13.05
CA ALA A 84 15.06 3.42 -13.75
C ALA A 84 15.43 2.51 -14.94
N LEU A 85 15.39 1.19 -14.71
CA LEU A 85 15.62 0.20 -15.77
C LEU A 85 14.54 0.26 -16.85
N ALA A 86 13.27 0.46 -16.49
CA ALA A 86 12.16 0.59 -17.44
C ALA A 86 12.27 1.87 -18.30
N GLN A 87 12.88 2.93 -17.75
CA GLN A 87 13.23 4.16 -18.47
C GLN A 87 14.45 4.00 -19.41
N GLY A 88 15.11 2.84 -19.37
CA GLY A 88 16.26 2.53 -20.23
C GLY A 88 17.61 2.89 -19.60
N LEU A 89 17.65 3.32 -18.34
CA LEU A 89 18.90 3.52 -17.60
C LEU A 89 19.53 2.16 -17.29
N THR A 90 20.85 2.11 -17.13
CA THR A 90 21.54 0.84 -16.84
C THR A 90 22.73 1.03 -15.89
N GLY A 91 23.10 -0.04 -15.16
CA GLY A 91 24.26 -0.05 -14.29
C GLY A 91 24.24 1.07 -13.24
N ASP A 92 25.35 1.79 -13.12
CA ASP A 92 25.53 2.87 -12.13
C ASP A 92 24.56 4.04 -12.33
N GLU A 93 24.10 4.28 -13.56
CA GLU A 93 23.13 5.33 -13.87
C GLU A 93 21.77 5.02 -13.24
N ALA A 94 21.30 3.78 -13.42
CA ALA A 94 20.04 3.34 -12.82
C ALA A 94 20.13 3.33 -11.28
N TRP A 95 21.27 2.91 -10.73
CA TRP A 95 21.49 2.90 -9.29
C TRP A 95 21.49 4.32 -8.71
N THR A 96 22.21 5.25 -9.34
CA THR A 96 22.30 6.64 -8.89
C THR A 96 20.92 7.30 -8.91
N TRP A 97 20.18 7.11 -10.02
CA TRP A 97 18.80 7.61 -10.11
C TRP A 97 17.93 7.06 -8.99
N ALA A 98 17.96 5.75 -8.72
CA ALA A 98 17.14 5.15 -7.69
C ALA A 98 17.49 5.64 -6.28
N GLU A 99 18.79 5.80 -5.97
CA GLU A 99 19.25 6.28 -4.66
C GLU A 99 18.91 7.75 -4.41
N GLU A 100 19.03 8.62 -5.40
CA GLU A 100 18.67 10.04 -5.28
C GLU A 100 17.18 10.18 -4.94
N HIS A 101 16.32 9.47 -5.68
CA HIS A 101 14.87 9.54 -5.50
C HIS A 101 14.37 8.77 -4.26
N ALA A 102 15.07 7.74 -3.80
CA ALA A 102 14.73 7.07 -2.55
C ALA A 102 15.02 7.92 -1.31
N ARG A 103 16.01 8.83 -1.38
CA ARG A 103 16.48 9.66 -0.26
C ARG A 103 15.71 10.97 -0.11
N ASP A 104 15.28 11.60 -1.21
CA ASP A 104 14.50 12.84 -1.18
C ASP A 104 12.99 12.55 -1.14
N GLU A 105 12.35 12.85 0.01
CA GLU A 105 10.88 12.87 0.21
C GLU A 105 10.09 11.84 -0.62
N SER A 106 10.56 10.60 -0.59
CA SER A 106 10.21 9.55 -1.56
C SER A 106 8.74 9.12 -1.59
N GLY A 107 7.90 9.63 -0.68
CA GLY A 107 6.48 9.34 -0.63
C GLY A 107 5.72 9.95 -1.81
N GLU A 108 5.87 11.26 -2.03
CA GLU A 108 5.16 11.98 -3.09
C GLU A 108 5.59 11.47 -4.47
N LEU A 109 6.90 11.32 -4.68
CA LEU A 109 7.39 10.79 -5.94
C LEU A 109 6.98 9.32 -6.15
N ALA A 110 7.04 8.46 -5.13
CA ALA A 110 6.58 7.09 -5.29
C ALA A 110 5.09 7.03 -5.66
N TRP A 111 4.28 7.96 -5.14
CA TRP A 111 2.88 8.12 -5.53
C TRP A 111 2.74 8.53 -7.00
N GLU A 112 3.40 9.60 -7.43
CA GLU A 112 3.35 10.09 -8.82
C GLU A 112 3.80 9.01 -9.82
N ARG A 113 4.87 8.27 -9.49
CA ARG A 113 5.37 7.18 -10.32
C ARG A 113 4.39 6.00 -10.33
N ALA A 114 3.75 5.68 -9.20
CA ALA A 114 2.71 4.64 -9.16
C ALA A 114 1.56 4.98 -10.13
N GLU A 115 1.05 6.23 -10.09
CA GLU A 115 0.02 6.71 -11.01
C GLU A 115 0.47 6.67 -12.47
N HIS A 116 1.71 7.07 -12.74
CA HIS A 116 2.31 7.00 -14.08
C HIS A 116 2.24 5.57 -14.66
N TYR A 117 2.43 4.55 -13.82
CA TYR A 117 2.33 3.14 -14.21
C TYR A 117 0.92 2.55 -14.08
N GLY A 118 -0.10 3.36 -13.84
CA GLY A 118 -1.51 2.95 -13.79
C GLY A 118 -1.92 2.26 -12.49
N VAL A 119 -1.10 2.34 -11.44
CA VAL A 119 -1.52 1.98 -10.08
C VAL A 119 -2.39 3.13 -9.56
N ARG A 120 -3.49 2.81 -8.87
CA ARG A 120 -4.31 3.80 -8.14
C ARG A 120 -3.95 3.72 -6.65
N PRO A 121 -3.05 4.57 -6.12
CA PRO A 121 -2.56 4.42 -4.75
C PRO A 121 -3.69 4.51 -3.69
N GLU A 122 -4.74 5.29 -3.96
CA GLU A 122 -5.91 5.45 -3.10
C GLU A 122 -6.65 4.14 -2.83
N LEU A 123 -6.59 3.21 -3.77
CA LEU A 123 -7.22 1.89 -3.69
C LEU A 123 -6.33 0.86 -3.01
N ILE A 124 -5.04 1.16 -2.83
CA ILE A 124 -4.12 0.26 -2.14
C ILE A 124 -4.34 0.38 -0.64
N LYS A 125 -4.69 -0.75 -0.02
CA LYS A 125 -4.81 -0.88 1.43
C LYS A 125 -3.41 -1.14 2.02
N PRO A 126 -2.95 -0.32 2.98
CA PRO A 126 -1.73 -0.62 3.72
C PRO A 126 -1.82 -1.98 4.42
N TYR A 127 -0.73 -2.73 4.39
CA TYR A 127 -0.61 -3.99 5.09
C TYR A 127 -0.65 -3.75 6.60
N PRO A 128 -1.37 -4.58 7.38
CA PRO A 128 -1.48 -4.38 8.82
C PRO A 128 -0.12 -4.28 9.52
N CYS A 129 0.02 -3.27 10.38
CA CYS A 129 1.17 -3.11 11.25
C CYS A 129 0.67 -2.63 12.61
N GLY A 130 0.44 -3.55 13.54
CA GLY A 130 -0.24 -3.25 14.80
C GLY A 130 -1.75 -3.50 14.73
N PRO A 131 -2.51 -3.06 15.75
CA PRO A 131 -3.98 -3.15 15.74
C PRO A 131 -4.57 -2.34 14.58
N GLU A 132 -5.77 -2.72 14.13
CA GLU A 132 -6.52 -1.85 13.22
C GLU A 132 -6.93 -0.58 13.97
N PRO A 133 -6.71 0.61 13.40
CA PRO A 133 -7.13 1.86 14.03
C PRO A 133 -8.63 1.86 14.36
N ASP A 134 -8.98 2.47 15.50
CA ASP A 134 -10.35 2.64 15.96
C ASP A 134 -11.08 3.80 15.27
N HIS A 135 -10.53 4.32 14.18
CA HIS A 135 -11.05 5.42 13.38
C HIS A 135 -10.52 5.32 11.96
N HIS A 136 -11.19 6.01 11.03
CA HIS A 136 -10.74 6.15 9.65
C HIS A 136 -11.30 7.43 9.03
N ASP A 137 -10.80 7.78 7.84
CA ASP A 137 -11.17 9.02 7.15
C ASP A 137 -12.13 8.78 5.99
N HIS A 138 -13.18 9.59 5.95
CA HIS A 138 -14.07 9.78 4.81
C HIS A 138 -13.69 11.04 4.05
N PHE A 139 -13.84 10.99 2.74
CA PHE A 139 -13.54 12.09 1.84
C PHE A 139 -14.81 12.52 1.13
N THR A 140 -14.90 13.81 0.80
CA THR A 140 -16.03 14.33 0.01
C THR A 140 -16.12 13.62 -1.34
N ASP A 141 -14.97 13.41 -1.98
CA ASP A 141 -14.83 12.44 -3.06
C ASP A 141 -14.17 11.17 -2.49
N GLN A 142 -15.01 10.20 -2.13
CA GLN A 142 -14.54 8.94 -1.54
C GLN A 142 -13.81 8.04 -2.56
N GLU A 143 -14.08 8.21 -3.86
CA GLU A 143 -13.48 7.38 -4.91
C GLU A 143 -12.04 7.80 -5.20
N ASN A 144 -11.79 9.11 -5.26
CA ASN A 144 -10.45 9.67 -5.46
C ASN A 144 -9.76 10.07 -4.15
N ARG A 145 -10.40 9.80 -3.01
CA ARG A 145 -9.93 10.14 -1.65
C ARG A 145 -9.40 11.57 -1.54
N CYS A 146 -10.17 12.54 -2.03
CA CYS A 146 -9.77 13.94 -2.05
C CYS A 146 -10.90 14.87 -1.55
N GLY A 147 -10.54 16.14 -1.31
CA GLY A 147 -11.45 17.16 -0.79
C GLY A 147 -11.50 17.23 0.73
N ILE A 148 -12.66 17.54 1.30
CA ILE A 148 -12.81 17.69 2.75
C ILE A 148 -12.76 16.31 3.40
N VAL A 149 -11.88 16.18 4.40
CA VAL A 149 -11.67 14.98 5.20
C VAL A 149 -12.54 15.03 6.45
N THR A 150 -13.30 13.96 6.70
CA THR A 150 -14.10 13.76 7.91
C THR A 150 -13.66 12.48 8.59
N ARG A 151 -13.16 12.59 9.82
CA ARG A 151 -12.81 11.44 10.63
C ARG A 151 -14.06 10.75 11.18
N VAL A 152 -14.10 9.44 11.10
CA VAL A 152 -15.21 8.58 11.52
C VAL A 152 -14.70 7.58 12.55
N ASP A 153 -15.49 7.40 13.61
CA ASP A 153 -15.18 6.43 14.67
C ASP A 153 -15.47 4.99 14.20
N GLY A 154 -14.61 4.07 14.65
CA GLY A 154 -14.63 2.66 14.32
C GLY A 154 -13.65 2.26 13.21
N PRO A 155 -13.31 0.97 13.13
CA PRO A 155 -12.39 0.46 12.11
C PRO A 155 -12.99 0.55 10.71
N GLU A 156 -12.14 0.77 9.71
CA GLU A 156 -12.54 0.82 8.30
C GLU A 156 -13.25 -0.48 7.87
N SER A 157 -12.79 -1.63 8.39
CA SER A 157 -13.37 -2.95 8.13
C SER A 157 -14.84 -3.10 8.57
N ALA A 158 -15.33 -2.27 9.50
CA ALA A 158 -16.71 -2.26 9.95
C ALA A 158 -17.58 -1.17 9.28
N CYS A 159 -16.96 -0.25 8.52
CA CYS A 159 -17.67 0.89 7.95
C CYS A 159 -18.44 0.51 6.68
N SER A 160 -19.76 0.73 6.66
CA SER A 160 -20.61 0.43 5.50
C SER A 160 -20.25 1.23 4.25
N THR A 161 -19.64 2.41 4.42
CA THR A 161 -19.20 3.27 3.31
C THR A 161 -17.89 2.78 2.71
N CYS A 162 -16.95 2.33 3.54
CA CYS A 162 -15.63 1.86 3.12
C CYS A 162 -15.59 0.38 2.73
N THR A 163 -16.67 -0.35 2.98
CA THR A 163 -16.79 -1.77 2.65
C THR A 163 -17.79 -2.02 1.53
N GLU A 164 -17.68 -3.19 0.92
CA GLU A 164 -18.59 -3.72 -0.08
C GLU A 164 -18.89 -5.20 0.20
N PRO A 165 -20.05 -5.72 -0.23
CA PRO A 165 -20.32 -7.16 -0.16
C PRO A 165 -19.26 -7.96 -0.94
N ILE A 166 -18.84 -9.10 -0.39
CA ILE A 166 -17.96 -10.03 -1.10
C ILE A 166 -18.77 -10.69 -2.23
N PRO A 167 -18.29 -10.68 -3.48
CA PRO A 167 -18.95 -11.38 -4.58
C PRO A 167 -19.13 -12.87 -4.27
N ALA A 168 -20.27 -13.46 -4.67
CA ALA A 168 -20.60 -14.86 -4.36
C ALA A 168 -19.57 -15.88 -4.90
N GLU A 169 -18.82 -15.51 -5.95
CA GLU A 169 -17.75 -16.33 -6.55
C GLU A 169 -16.48 -16.39 -5.66
N GLU A 170 -16.28 -15.40 -4.79
CA GLU A 170 -15.17 -15.34 -3.82
C GLU A 170 -15.59 -15.81 -2.41
N ALA A 171 -16.89 -16.00 -2.17
CA ALA A 171 -17.45 -16.37 -0.87
C ALA A 171 -17.37 -17.88 -0.56
N ALA A 172 -16.66 -18.67 -1.37
CA ALA A 172 -16.47 -20.11 -1.16
C ALA A 172 -15.17 -20.39 -0.37
N PRO A 173 -15.19 -21.36 0.56
CA PRO A 173 -14.14 -21.60 1.56
C PRO A 173 -12.81 -22.11 1.00
#